data_AF-A0A9D9HFZ9-F1
#
_entry.id   AF-A0A9D9HFZ9-F1
#
_cell.length_a   1.000
_cell.length_b   1.000
_cell.length_c   1.000
_cell.angle_alpha   90.00
_cell.angle_beta   90.00
_cell.angle_gamma   90.00
#
_symmetry.space_group_name_H-M   'P 1'
#
loop_
_entity.id
_entity.type
_entity.pdbx_description
1 polymer ?
#
loop_
_entity_poly.entity_id
_entity_poly.type
_entity_poly.pdbx_seq_one_letter_code
_entity_poly.pdbx_strand_id
1 'polypeptide(L)'
;MVKTFVAFLFLSCVALAWASHDCPGRTSGQTHRVEIPTPPDSLDGTARIAWMAGHYWDSVDLRDTLWLTDTASLEQSFATWSWMLQHVPAQDASRMVSGFVSGLAEDRGMLYKVMSMAESYYDDPNSPYRAEELWISALEAFLAVPGLPQERIIRPEWQLKSAMKNRPGTTAADISGYLPNGGRAGLSDFRGKTVILLFYEPGCPECARTERYIRQSPVLGPAIITGRIKVLAVYPGDDRGLWEEHLPEFPSSWTAVMSPDVYSRLDYVVRATPTLYLIDRSGTVLLKDVSAETLEAYLR
;
A
#
# COMPACT_ATOMS: atom_id res chain seq x y z
N MET A 1 -20.20 -29.26 -7.26
CA MET A 1 -21.37 -29.31 -6.35
C MET A 1 -20.76 -29.45 -4.96
N VAL A 2 -20.53 -28.44 -4.13
CA VAL A 2 -21.26 -27.24 -3.69
C VAL A 2 -20.18 -26.24 -3.22
N LYS A 3 -19.89 -25.15 -3.95
CA LYS A 3 -20.23 -23.74 -3.63
C LYS A 3 -20.19 -23.34 -2.14
N THR A 4 -19.17 -22.53 -1.80
CA THR A 4 -19.24 -21.30 -1.00
C THR A 4 -19.56 -21.42 0.50
N PHE A 5 -18.53 -21.37 1.36
CA PHE A 5 -18.69 -21.19 2.80
C PHE A 5 -17.50 -20.48 3.47
N VAL A 6 -17.03 -19.35 2.91
CA VAL A 6 -16.16 -18.40 3.64
C VAL A 6 -16.48 -16.99 3.15
N ALA A 7 -17.65 -16.46 3.54
CA ALA A 7 -18.02 -15.06 3.27
C ALA A 7 -19.01 -14.47 4.30
N PHE A 8 -19.16 -15.08 5.49
CA PHE A 8 -20.24 -14.72 6.42
C PHE A 8 -19.77 -14.27 7.82
N LEU A 9 -18.52 -13.82 7.97
CA LEU A 9 -18.01 -13.31 9.25
C LEU A 9 -17.67 -11.81 9.28
N PHE A 10 -17.92 -11.08 8.19
CA PHE A 10 -17.79 -9.61 8.17
C PHE A 10 -19.12 -8.85 8.03
N LEU A 11 -20.26 -9.55 8.03
CA LEU A 11 -21.60 -8.93 7.98
C LEU A 11 -22.36 -8.93 9.32
N SER A 12 -21.72 -9.28 10.44
CA SER A 12 -22.40 -9.37 11.75
C SER A 12 -22.21 -8.16 12.67
N CYS A 13 -21.44 -7.13 12.29
CA CYS A 13 -21.38 -5.87 13.05
C CYS A 13 -22.30 -4.76 12.51
N VAL A 14 -23.05 -5.00 11.43
CA VAL A 14 -23.96 -3.99 10.83
C VAL A 14 -25.44 -4.28 11.11
N ALA A 15 -25.78 -5.37 11.82
CA ALA A 15 -27.17 -5.78 12.02
C ALA A 15 -27.64 -5.94 13.48
N LEU A 16 -26.87 -5.50 14.48
CA LEU A 16 -27.28 -5.51 15.89
C LEU A 16 -26.98 -4.17 16.57
N ALA A 17 -27.64 -3.11 16.10
CA ALA A 17 -27.79 -1.86 16.84
C ALA A 17 -29.21 -1.29 16.62
N TRP A 18 -30.22 -2.16 16.70
CA TRP A 18 -31.62 -1.78 16.91
C TRP A 18 -32.04 -2.30 18.29
N ALA A 19 -31.43 -1.74 19.32
CA ALA A 19 -31.93 -1.82 20.69
C ALA A 19 -31.47 -0.57 21.41
N SER A 20 -32.44 0.30 21.69
CA SER A 20 -32.34 1.53 22.44
C SER A 20 -31.58 1.35 23.75
N HIS A 21 -30.34 1.85 23.80
CA HIS A 21 -29.71 2.31 25.03
C HIS A 21 -29.35 3.78 24.83
N ASP A 22 -30.22 4.63 25.37
CA ASP A 22 -29.98 6.05 25.54
C ASP A 22 -28.69 6.25 26.35
N CYS A 23 -27.67 6.79 25.68
CA CYS A 23 -26.51 7.37 26.32
C CYS A 23 -26.84 8.85 26.57
N PRO A 24 -26.99 9.30 27.83
CA PRO A 24 -27.39 10.67 28.10
C PRO A 24 -26.20 11.59 27.86
N GLY A 25 -26.25 12.36 26.77
CA GLY A 25 -25.23 13.37 26.46
C GLY A 25 -25.03 13.72 24.98
N ARG A 26 -25.79 13.15 24.04
CA ARG A 26 -25.72 13.58 22.63
C ARG A 26 -26.69 14.75 22.41
N THR A 27 -26.18 15.97 22.48
CA THR A 27 -26.83 17.10 21.82
C THR A 27 -27.03 16.72 20.35
N SER A 28 -28.25 16.91 19.84
CA SER A 28 -28.60 16.66 18.44
C SER A 28 -27.90 17.70 17.54
N GLY A 29 -26.59 17.54 17.34
CA GLY A 29 -25.84 18.22 16.29
C GLY A 29 -26.20 17.62 14.95
N GLN A 30 -26.32 18.45 13.91
CA GLN A 30 -26.49 17.98 12.53
C GLN A 30 -25.35 17.00 12.20
N THR A 31 -25.68 15.76 11.88
CA THR A 31 -24.72 14.79 11.32
C THR A 31 -24.53 15.10 9.85
N HIS A 32 -23.31 15.42 9.43
CA HIS A 32 -23.04 15.63 8.02
C HIS A 32 -23.20 14.32 7.25
N ARG A 33 -23.63 14.43 6.00
CA ARG A 33 -23.67 13.29 5.09
C ARG A 33 -23.35 13.75 3.69
N VAL A 34 -22.40 13.07 3.07
CA VAL A 34 -22.14 13.23 1.63
C VAL A 34 -23.15 12.38 0.87
N GLU A 35 -23.92 13.01 0.00
CA GLU A 35 -24.80 12.29 -0.93
C GLU A 35 -23.97 11.76 -2.09
N ILE A 36 -24.10 10.46 -2.39
CA ILE A 36 -23.42 9.87 -3.54
C ILE A 36 -24.05 10.46 -4.80
N PRO A 37 -23.27 11.12 -5.67
CA PRO A 37 -23.83 11.79 -6.85
C PRO A 37 -24.39 10.74 -7.82
N THR A 38 -25.48 11.06 -8.51
CA THR A 38 -26.12 10.14 -9.46
C THR A 38 -25.49 10.27 -10.84
N PRO A 39 -24.80 9.24 -11.37
CA PRO A 39 -24.16 9.33 -12.68
C PRO A 39 -25.17 9.26 -13.82
N PRO A 40 -24.89 9.92 -14.97
CA PRO A 40 -25.73 9.85 -16.16
C PRO A 40 -26.05 8.42 -16.60
N ASP A 41 -27.27 8.19 -17.10
CA ASP A 41 -27.75 6.87 -17.54
C ASP A 41 -26.94 6.30 -18.72
N SER A 42 -26.24 7.14 -19.46
CA SER A 42 -25.37 6.75 -20.57
C SER A 42 -24.07 6.06 -20.13
N LEU A 43 -23.70 6.13 -18.84
CA LEU A 43 -22.50 5.50 -18.30
C LEU A 43 -22.83 4.12 -17.72
N ASP A 44 -21.94 3.15 -17.93
CA ASP A 44 -22.02 1.81 -17.36
C ASP A 44 -20.73 1.39 -16.62
N GLY A 45 -20.82 0.29 -15.85
CA GLY A 45 -19.68 -0.34 -15.17
C GLY A 45 -18.74 0.63 -14.44
N THR A 46 -17.45 0.51 -14.72
CA THR A 46 -16.37 1.32 -14.14
C THR A 46 -16.52 2.82 -14.46
N ALA A 47 -17.09 3.19 -15.61
CA ALA A 47 -17.28 4.59 -15.97
C ALA A 47 -18.27 5.30 -15.05
N ARG A 48 -19.30 4.60 -14.55
CA ARG A 48 -20.21 5.13 -13.51
C ARG A 48 -19.47 5.41 -12.22
N ILE A 49 -18.63 4.47 -11.77
CA ILE A 49 -17.87 4.63 -10.52
C ILE A 49 -16.85 5.77 -10.64
N ALA A 50 -16.15 5.86 -11.77
CA ALA A 50 -15.21 6.95 -12.04
C ALA A 50 -15.91 8.32 -12.02
N TRP A 51 -17.09 8.42 -12.62
CA TRP A 51 -17.89 9.64 -12.57
C TRP A 51 -18.31 9.97 -11.12
N MET A 52 -18.84 9.00 -10.38
CA MET A 52 -19.24 9.22 -8.99
C MET A 52 -18.07 9.66 -8.11
N ALA A 53 -16.92 9.01 -8.23
CA ALA A 53 -15.71 9.34 -7.47
C ALA A 53 -15.19 10.75 -7.80
N GLY A 54 -15.27 11.16 -9.07
CA GLY A 54 -14.85 12.48 -9.53
C GLY A 54 -15.76 13.62 -9.07
N HIS A 55 -17.04 13.35 -8.85
CA HIS A 55 -18.06 14.32 -8.41
C HIS A 55 -18.45 14.18 -6.93
N TYR A 56 -17.78 13.30 -6.18
CA TYR A 56 -18.21 12.88 -4.84
C TYR A 56 -18.26 14.03 -3.83
N TRP A 57 -17.37 15.01 -3.97
CA TRP A 57 -17.25 16.14 -3.04
C TRP A 57 -17.92 17.43 -3.56
N ASP A 58 -18.53 17.43 -4.74
CA ASP A 58 -19.04 18.64 -5.41
C ASP A 58 -20.17 19.33 -4.63
N SER A 59 -21.00 18.56 -3.94
CA SER A 59 -22.13 19.06 -3.16
C SER A 59 -21.78 19.36 -1.71
N VAL A 60 -20.51 19.24 -1.32
CA VAL A 60 -20.05 19.36 0.06
C VAL A 60 -19.33 20.68 0.26
N ASP A 61 -19.82 21.52 1.17
CA ASP A 61 -19.05 22.68 1.63
C ASP A 61 -17.99 22.24 2.63
N LEU A 62 -16.79 21.93 2.13
CA LEU A 62 -15.65 21.53 2.97
C LEU A 62 -15.03 22.68 3.76
N ARG A 63 -15.50 23.92 3.56
CA ARG A 63 -15.14 25.08 4.39
C ARG A 63 -16.01 25.17 5.65
N ASP A 64 -17.07 24.36 5.76
CA ASP A 64 -17.83 24.26 6.99
C ASP A 64 -16.97 23.61 8.08
N THR A 65 -16.50 24.45 9.00
CA THR A 65 -15.67 24.02 10.14
C THR A 65 -16.35 22.99 11.05
N LEU A 66 -17.68 22.82 10.97
CA LEU A 66 -18.38 21.77 11.72
C LEU A 66 -17.92 20.37 11.32
N TRP A 67 -17.44 20.16 10.08
CA TRP A 67 -16.81 18.91 9.65
C TRP A 67 -15.60 18.53 10.51
N LEU A 68 -14.86 19.50 11.05
CA LEU A 68 -13.71 19.24 11.92
C LEU A 68 -14.14 18.72 13.30
N THR A 69 -15.40 18.95 13.69
CA THR A 69 -15.98 18.45 14.94
C THR A 69 -16.76 17.15 14.73
N ASP A 70 -17.38 16.97 13.57
CA ASP A 70 -18.09 15.74 13.17
C ASP A 70 -17.14 14.74 12.50
N THR A 71 -16.12 14.34 13.25
CA THR A 71 -15.02 13.51 12.74
C THR A 71 -15.48 12.15 12.22
N ALA A 72 -16.51 11.56 12.84
CA ALA A 72 -17.05 10.26 12.42
C ALA A 72 -17.69 10.33 11.03
N SER A 73 -18.48 11.37 10.75
CA SER A 73 -19.12 11.54 9.44
C SER A 73 -18.11 11.87 8.35
N LEU A 74 -17.10 12.69 8.67
CA LEU A 74 -16.01 13.01 7.74
C LEU A 74 -15.21 11.75 7.39
N GLU A 75 -14.85 10.95 8.38
CA GLU A 75 -14.07 9.72 8.19
C GLU A 75 -14.87 8.67 7.39
N GLN A 76 -16.15 8.47 7.71
CA GLN A 76 -17.01 7.57 6.93
C GLN A 76 -17.16 8.03 5.46
N SER A 77 -17.22 9.35 5.25
CA SER A 77 -17.31 9.92 3.90
C SER A 77 -16.00 9.72 3.12
N PHE A 78 -14.86 9.89 3.79
CA PHE A 78 -13.54 9.64 3.22
C PHE A 78 -13.30 8.15 2.91
N ALA A 79 -13.76 7.25 3.78
CA ALA A 79 -13.71 5.80 3.56
C ALA A 79 -14.52 5.37 2.34
N THR A 80 -15.73 5.92 2.20
CA THR A 80 -16.61 5.65 1.06
C THR A 80 -15.96 6.09 -0.25
N TRP A 81 -15.32 7.27 -0.26
CA TRP A 81 -14.57 7.74 -1.41
C TRP A 81 -13.34 6.89 -1.71
N SER A 82 -12.57 6.52 -0.68
CA SER A 82 -11.40 5.64 -0.79
C SER A 82 -11.77 4.29 -1.42
N TRP A 83 -12.91 3.72 -1.04
CA TRP A 83 -13.46 2.52 -1.67
C TRP A 83 -13.77 2.74 -3.16
N MET A 84 -14.40 3.85 -3.54
CA MET A 84 -14.66 4.16 -4.96
C MET A 84 -13.36 4.26 -5.75
N LEU A 85 -12.34 4.92 -5.20
CA LEU A 85 -11.03 5.11 -5.84
C LEU A 85 -10.31 3.78 -6.14
N GLN A 86 -10.56 2.72 -5.38
CA GLN A 86 -10.01 1.37 -5.67
C GLN A 86 -10.62 0.71 -6.90
N HIS A 87 -11.76 1.20 -7.39
CA HIS A 87 -12.53 0.62 -8.49
C HIS A 87 -12.43 1.42 -9.79
N VAL A 88 -11.57 2.44 -9.83
CA VAL A 88 -11.34 3.31 -11.01
C VAL A 88 -9.89 3.18 -11.48
N PRO A 89 -9.57 3.55 -12.73
CA PRO A 89 -8.19 3.51 -13.22
C PRO A 89 -7.26 4.32 -12.31
N ALA A 90 -6.09 3.76 -11.99
CA ALA A 90 -5.16 4.36 -11.01
C ALA A 90 -4.79 5.81 -11.34
N GLN A 91 -4.58 6.12 -12.62
CA GLN A 91 -4.29 7.49 -13.07
C GLN A 91 -5.44 8.47 -12.81
N ASP A 92 -6.70 8.01 -12.92
CA ASP A 92 -7.87 8.83 -12.64
C ASP A 92 -8.01 9.06 -11.14
N ALA A 93 -7.85 8.01 -10.34
CA ALA A 93 -7.87 8.10 -8.88
C ALA A 93 -6.79 9.07 -8.35
N SER A 94 -5.55 8.95 -8.84
CA SER A 94 -4.45 9.87 -8.51
C SER A 94 -4.79 11.33 -8.84
N ARG A 95 -5.40 11.59 -10.01
CA ARG A 95 -5.84 12.94 -10.39
C ARG A 95 -6.96 13.47 -9.48
N MET A 96 -7.92 12.62 -9.11
CA MET A 96 -9.00 12.99 -8.18
C MET A 96 -8.45 13.34 -6.79
N VAL A 97 -7.52 12.54 -6.27
CA VAL A 97 -6.86 12.80 -4.97
C VAL A 97 -6.04 14.09 -5.01
N SER A 98 -5.24 14.29 -6.07
CA SER A 98 -4.46 15.52 -6.25
C SER A 98 -5.36 16.75 -6.31
N GLY A 99 -6.41 16.73 -7.14
CA GLY A 99 -7.36 17.83 -7.27
C GLY A 99 -8.11 18.14 -5.97
N PHE A 100 -8.52 17.10 -5.23
CA PHE A 100 -9.18 17.25 -3.93
C PHE A 100 -8.27 17.95 -2.91
N VAL A 101 -7.01 17.51 -2.77
CA VAL A 101 -6.05 18.12 -1.86
C VAL A 101 -5.73 19.56 -2.27
N SER A 102 -5.50 19.82 -3.56
CA SER A 102 -5.25 21.18 -4.05
C SER A 102 -6.44 22.12 -3.83
N GLY A 103 -7.68 21.62 -3.94
CA GLY A 103 -8.89 22.40 -3.68
C GLY A 103 -9.03 22.90 -2.23
N LEU A 104 -8.30 22.28 -1.29
CA LEU A 104 -8.30 22.62 0.14
C LEU A 104 -7.18 23.60 0.53
N ALA A 105 -6.41 24.13 -0.42
CA ALA A 105 -5.24 24.98 -0.16
C ALA A 105 -5.53 26.19 0.76
N GLU A 106 -6.72 26.77 0.65
CA GLU A 106 -7.16 27.94 1.44
C GLU A 106 -7.72 27.56 2.82
N ASP A 107 -8.10 26.30 3.05
CA ASP A 107 -8.61 25.81 4.34
C ASP A 107 -7.58 24.89 5.01
N ARG A 108 -6.69 25.49 5.80
CA ARG A 108 -5.60 24.75 6.48
C ARG A 108 -6.12 23.70 7.45
N GLY A 109 -7.24 23.95 8.11
CA GLY A 109 -7.82 23.01 9.08
C GLY A 109 -8.26 21.74 8.38
N MET A 110 -9.07 21.89 7.33
CA MET A 110 -9.55 20.78 6.53
C MET A 110 -8.42 20.07 5.79
N LEU A 111 -7.49 20.83 5.19
CA LEU A 111 -6.31 20.28 4.51
C LEU A 111 -5.51 19.35 5.42
N TYR A 112 -5.19 19.78 6.65
CA TYR A 112 -4.44 18.95 7.59
C TYR A 112 -5.24 17.74 8.07
N LYS A 113 -6.55 17.88 8.28
CA LYS A 113 -7.41 16.75 8.65
C LYS A 113 -7.47 15.71 7.53
N VAL A 114 -7.63 16.14 6.28
CA VAL A 114 -7.62 15.28 5.10
C VAL A 114 -6.28 14.58 4.93
N MET A 115 -5.16 15.30 5.07
CA MET A 115 -3.84 14.66 4.98
C MET A 115 -3.61 13.61 6.06
N SER A 116 -4.09 13.86 7.28
CA SER A 116 -4.04 12.86 8.36
C SER A 116 -4.86 11.61 8.03
N MET A 117 -6.05 11.77 7.44
CA MET A 117 -6.87 10.62 7.00
C MET A 117 -6.22 9.91 5.81
N ALA A 118 -5.72 10.65 4.82
CA ALA A 118 -5.04 10.09 3.65
C ALA A 118 -3.81 9.26 4.06
N GLU A 119 -3.05 9.70 5.06
CA GLU A 119 -1.95 8.91 5.62
C GLU A 119 -2.44 7.59 6.22
N SER A 120 -3.47 7.63 7.09
CA SER A 120 -4.04 6.42 7.70
C SER A 120 -4.67 5.47 6.69
N TYR A 121 -5.26 5.98 5.61
CA TYR A 121 -5.96 5.17 4.62
C TYR A 121 -5.03 4.65 3.53
N TYR A 122 -4.09 5.47 3.05
CA TYR A 122 -3.29 5.14 1.87
C TYR A 122 -1.86 4.68 2.20
N ASP A 123 -1.30 5.03 3.36
CA ASP A 123 0.08 4.70 3.74
C ASP A 123 0.18 3.62 4.84
N ASP A 124 -0.81 3.52 5.74
CA ASP A 124 -0.79 2.51 6.83
C ASP A 124 -0.74 1.07 6.26
N PRO A 125 0.24 0.25 6.66
CA PRO A 125 0.35 -1.15 6.22
C PRO A 125 -0.88 -2.02 6.49
N ASN A 126 -1.66 -1.70 7.52
CA ASN A 126 -2.85 -2.45 7.91
C ASN A 126 -4.14 -1.91 7.28
N SER A 127 -4.07 -0.81 6.54
CA SER A 127 -5.25 -0.24 5.89
C SER A 127 -5.70 -1.12 4.72
N PRO A 128 -7.00 -1.47 4.63
CA PRO A 128 -7.55 -2.13 3.46
C PRO A 128 -7.60 -1.19 2.23
N TYR A 129 -7.40 0.11 2.44
CA TYR A 129 -7.35 1.14 1.40
C TYR A 129 -5.92 1.53 0.98
N ARG A 130 -4.90 0.83 1.50
CA ARG A 130 -3.51 1.14 1.22
C ARG A 130 -3.24 1.25 -0.28
N ALA A 131 -2.70 2.39 -0.69
CA ALA A 131 -2.45 2.72 -2.08
C ALA A 131 -1.35 3.79 -2.17
N GLU A 132 -0.09 3.35 -2.29
CA GLU A 132 1.07 4.25 -2.30
C GLU A 132 1.00 5.30 -3.42
N GLU A 133 0.40 4.97 -4.57
CA GLU A 133 0.19 5.89 -5.69
C GLU A 133 -0.78 7.03 -5.36
N LEU A 134 -1.84 6.75 -4.58
CA LEU A 134 -2.75 7.78 -4.08
C LEU A 134 -2.06 8.62 -3.02
N TRP A 135 -1.24 7.99 -2.17
CA TRP A 135 -0.46 8.70 -1.17
C TRP A 135 0.55 9.66 -1.78
N ILE A 136 1.31 9.22 -2.80
CA ILE A 136 2.21 10.07 -3.60
C ILE A 136 1.44 11.27 -4.15
N SER A 137 0.28 11.02 -4.77
CA SER A 137 -0.55 12.08 -5.37
C SER A 137 -1.03 13.11 -4.34
N ALA A 138 -1.42 12.65 -3.15
CA ALA A 138 -1.81 13.53 -2.04
C ALA A 138 -0.62 14.35 -1.52
N LEU A 139 0.55 13.71 -1.35
CA LEU A 139 1.78 14.36 -0.89
C LEU A 139 2.27 15.43 -1.86
N GLU A 140 2.31 15.14 -3.16
CA GLU A 140 2.70 16.09 -4.20
C GLU A 140 1.78 17.31 -4.21
N ALA A 141 0.46 17.09 -4.15
CA ALA A 141 -0.52 18.16 -4.11
C ALA A 141 -0.43 19.00 -2.83
N PHE A 142 -0.22 18.36 -1.68
CA PHE A 142 -0.05 19.05 -0.40
C PHE A 142 1.21 19.90 -0.37
N LEU A 143 2.36 19.35 -0.80
CA LEU A 143 3.64 20.06 -0.83
C LEU A 143 3.67 21.22 -1.84
N ALA A 144 2.76 21.21 -2.82
CA ALA A 144 2.58 22.34 -3.74
C ALA A 144 1.80 23.52 -3.14
N VAL A 145 1.14 23.35 -1.97
CA VAL A 145 0.38 24.44 -1.33
C VAL A 145 1.35 25.51 -0.79
N PRO A 146 1.23 26.79 -1.23
CA PRO A 146 2.15 27.83 -0.80
C PRO A 146 2.00 28.16 0.69
N GLY A 147 3.08 28.58 1.34
CA GLY A 147 3.04 29.09 2.72
C GLY A 147 2.75 28.06 3.79
N LEU A 148 2.93 26.76 3.52
CA LEU A 148 2.93 25.74 4.57
C LEU A 148 4.08 25.99 5.55
N PRO A 149 3.85 25.87 6.88
CA PRO A 149 4.91 26.03 7.86
C PRO A 149 5.84 24.80 7.84
N GLN A 150 7.12 25.00 8.15
CA GLN A 150 8.16 23.99 7.95
C GLN A 150 7.89 22.68 8.70
N GLU A 151 7.35 22.74 9.91
CA GLU A 151 6.99 21.58 10.71
C GLU A 151 5.90 20.70 10.07
N ARG A 152 5.09 21.24 9.16
CA ARG A 152 4.10 20.49 8.39
C ARG A 152 4.67 19.85 7.13
N ILE A 153 5.84 20.31 6.67
CA ILE A 153 6.45 19.89 5.40
C ILE A 153 7.44 18.72 5.61
N ILE A 154 8.19 18.70 6.72
CA ILE A 154 9.29 17.75 6.96
C ILE A 154 8.87 16.28 6.77
N ARG A 155 7.76 15.88 7.39
CA ARG A 155 7.28 14.48 7.34
C ARG A 155 6.77 14.13 5.92
N PRO A 156 5.86 14.92 5.31
CA PRO A 156 5.44 14.72 3.91
C PRO A 156 6.59 14.64 2.90
N GLU A 157 7.60 15.50 2.99
CA GLU A 157 8.77 15.45 2.09
C GLU A 157 9.54 14.13 2.23
N TRP A 158 9.77 13.69 3.47
CA TRP A 158 10.45 12.42 3.72
C TRP A 158 9.63 11.23 3.24
N GLN A 159 8.30 11.26 3.44
CA GLN A 159 7.40 10.21 2.96
C GLN A 159 7.36 10.16 1.43
N LEU A 160 7.28 11.31 0.75
CA LEU A 160 7.30 11.37 -0.71
C LEU A 160 8.63 10.83 -1.25
N LYS A 161 9.76 11.31 -0.70
CA LYS A 161 11.09 10.81 -1.09
C LYS A 161 11.24 9.30 -0.86
N SER A 162 10.60 8.76 0.17
CA SER A 162 10.61 7.33 0.48
C SER A 162 9.72 6.52 -0.48
N ALA A 163 8.50 6.99 -0.73
CA ALA A 163 7.54 6.37 -1.64
C ALA A 163 8.06 6.32 -3.09
N MET A 164 8.80 7.34 -3.51
CA MET A 164 9.42 7.41 -4.84
C MET A 164 10.52 6.37 -5.09
N LYS A 165 11.06 5.73 -4.04
CA LYS A 165 12.09 4.69 -4.18
C LYS A 165 11.48 3.38 -4.68
N ASN A 166 12.10 2.80 -5.70
CA ASN A 166 11.70 1.53 -6.31
C ASN A 166 10.23 1.52 -6.72
N ARG A 167 9.69 2.66 -7.17
CA ARG A 167 8.29 2.78 -7.60
C ARG A 167 8.06 1.87 -8.82
N PRO A 168 6.89 1.23 -8.96
CA PRO A 168 6.56 0.48 -10.18
C PRO A 168 6.83 1.32 -11.45
N GLY A 169 7.45 0.71 -12.45
CA GLY A 169 7.88 1.35 -13.70
C GLY A 169 9.26 2.02 -13.65
N THR A 170 9.92 2.08 -12.48
CA THR A 170 11.29 2.58 -12.35
C THR A 170 12.32 1.46 -12.25
N THR A 171 13.58 1.75 -12.57
CA THR A 171 14.70 0.83 -12.30
C THR A 171 14.85 0.61 -10.80
N ALA A 172 14.88 -0.65 -10.38
CA ALA A 172 15.14 -1.03 -9.00
C ALA A 172 16.55 -0.63 -8.58
N ALA A 173 16.69 -0.07 -7.38
CA ALA A 173 18.00 0.17 -6.79
C ALA A 173 18.73 -1.16 -6.59
N ASP A 174 20.02 -1.19 -6.92
CA ASP A 174 20.79 -2.41 -6.71
C ASP A 174 20.99 -2.67 -5.22
N ILE A 175 20.89 -3.93 -4.85
CA ILE A 175 21.12 -4.41 -3.50
C ILE A 175 22.24 -5.45 -3.54
N SER A 176 23.16 -5.39 -2.59
CA SER A 176 24.27 -6.35 -2.47
C SER A 176 24.42 -6.79 -1.04
N GLY A 177 24.48 -8.10 -0.82
CA GLY A 177 24.66 -8.69 0.49
C GLY A 177 25.74 -9.78 0.49
N TYR A 178 26.07 -10.23 1.69
CA TYR A 178 27.01 -11.32 1.93
C TYR A 178 26.33 -12.66 1.73
N LEU A 179 27.03 -13.57 1.05
CA LEU A 179 26.71 -14.99 0.94
C LEU A 179 27.31 -15.75 2.13
N PRO A 180 26.84 -16.98 2.42
CA PRO A 180 27.34 -17.77 3.55
C PRO A 180 28.85 -18.03 3.47
N ASN A 181 29.37 -18.22 2.26
CA ASN A 181 30.80 -18.40 1.98
C ASN A 181 31.64 -17.10 2.07
N GLY A 182 31.04 -15.96 2.48
CA GLY A 182 31.70 -14.66 2.56
C GLY A 182 31.81 -13.90 1.23
N GLY A 183 31.40 -14.51 0.12
CA GLY A 183 31.24 -13.83 -1.16
C GLY A 183 30.11 -12.80 -1.11
N ARG A 184 29.91 -12.08 -2.22
CA ARG A 184 28.77 -11.16 -2.37
C ARG A 184 27.88 -11.60 -3.52
N ALA A 185 26.59 -11.36 -3.36
CA ALA A 185 25.63 -11.42 -4.44
C ALA A 185 24.66 -10.23 -4.34
N GLY A 186 24.09 -9.85 -5.45
CA GLY A 186 23.16 -8.74 -5.53
C GLY A 186 22.11 -8.88 -6.62
N LEU A 187 21.18 -7.92 -6.68
CA LEU A 187 20.13 -7.91 -7.70
C LEU A 187 20.72 -7.81 -9.11
N SER A 188 21.81 -7.07 -9.27
CA SER A 188 22.52 -6.93 -10.54
C SER A 188 23.14 -8.23 -11.09
N ASP A 189 23.37 -9.26 -10.26
CA ASP A 189 23.83 -10.58 -10.72
C ASP A 189 22.75 -11.35 -11.49
N PHE A 190 21.49 -10.91 -11.37
CA PHE A 190 20.33 -11.53 -12.03
C PHE A 190 19.87 -10.77 -13.29
N ARG A 191 20.70 -9.87 -13.84
CA ARG A 191 20.37 -9.15 -15.09
C ARG A 191 19.88 -10.09 -16.19
N GLY A 192 18.80 -9.71 -16.86
CA GLY A 192 18.16 -10.54 -17.88
C GLY A 192 17.22 -11.63 -17.33
N LYS A 193 17.02 -11.70 -16.01
CA LYS A 193 16.07 -12.61 -15.35
C LYS A 193 14.97 -11.82 -14.64
N THR A 194 13.79 -12.42 -14.52
CA THR A 194 12.76 -11.92 -13.61
C THR A 194 13.11 -12.35 -12.19
N VAL A 195 13.05 -11.42 -11.23
CA VAL A 195 13.48 -11.64 -9.85
C VAL A 195 12.35 -11.32 -8.89
N ILE A 196 12.08 -12.24 -7.96
CA ILE A 196 11.37 -11.93 -6.72
C ILE A 196 12.42 -11.51 -5.70
N LEU A 197 12.35 -10.27 -5.26
CA LEU A 197 13.16 -9.76 -4.16
C LEU A 197 12.33 -9.86 -2.88
N LEU A 198 12.80 -10.65 -1.92
CA LEU A 198 12.13 -10.90 -0.65
C LEU A 198 12.97 -10.34 0.49
N PHE A 199 12.48 -9.32 1.18
CA PHE A 199 13.02 -8.93 2.48
C PHE A 199 12.36 -9.76 3.57
N TYR A 200 13.16 -10.42 4.40
CA TYR A 200 12.68 -11.32 5.45
C TYR A 200 13.47 -11.15 6.74
N GLU A 201 12.94 -11.69 7.84
CA GLU A 201 13.60 -11.78 9.15
C GLU A 201 13.58 -13.25 9.60
N PRO A 202 14.73 -13.86 9.97
CA PRO A 202 14.73 -15.19 10.56
C PRO A 202 13.82 -15.30 11.78
N GLY A 203 13.12 -16.43 11.92
CA GLY A 203 12.17 -16.64 13.01
C GLY A 203 10.85 -15.85 12.91
N CYS A 204 10.66 -15.02 11.87
CA CYS A 204 9.39 -14.33 11.64
C CYS A 204 8.30 -15.31 11.12
N PRO A 205 7.19 -15.51 11.85
CA PRO A 205 6.15 -16.46 11.43
C PRO A 205 5.50 -16.12 10.08
N GLU A 206 5.32 -14.83 9.78
CA GLU A 206 4.72 -14.39 8.51
C GLU A 206 5.71 -14.54 7.33
N CYS A 207 7.02 -14.39 7.56
CA CYS A 207 8.04 -14.72 6.57
C CYS A 207 7.99 -16.21 6.23
N ALA A 208 7.98 -17.09 7.24
CA ALA A 208 7.90 -18.54 7.03
C ALA A 208 6.63 -18.98 6.29
N ARG A 209 5.49 -18.31 6.53
CA ARG A 209 4.25 -18.54 5.77
C ARG A 209 4.39 -18.11 4.31
N THR A 210 4.93 -16.92 4.07
CA THR A 210 5.15 -16.37 2.72
C THR A 210 6.12 -17.25 1.92
N GLU A 211 7.22 -17.67 2.53
CA GLU A 211 8.17 -18.59 1.90
C GLU A 211 7.53 -19.93 1.54
N ARG A 212 6.74 -20.50 2.45
CA ARG A 212 5.99 -21.73 2.20
C ARG A 212 5.00 -21.56 1.04
N TYR A 213 4.27 -20.44 1.01
CA TYR A 213 3.36 -20.11 -0.09
C TYR A 213 4.10 -20.09 -1.42
N ILE A 214 5.21 -19.34 -1.53
CA ILE A 214 5.99 -19.23 -2.77
C ILE A 214 6.48 -20.61 -3.22
N ARG A 215 6.96 -21.46 -2.31
CA ARG A 215 7.42 -22.82 -2.63
C ARG A 215 6.30 -23.73 -3.12
N GLN A 216 5.12 -23.64 -2.53
CA GLN A 216 3.99 -24.53 -2.80
C GLN A 216 3.07 -24.02 -3.92
N SER A 217 3.25 -22.77 -4.35
CA SER A 217 2.47 -22.16 -5.42
C SER A 217 2.61 -22.96 -6.72
N PRO A 218 1.49 -23.30 -7.40
CA PRO A 218 1.52 -24.01 -8.67
C PRO A 218 2.07 -23.15 -9.82
N VAL A 219 2.19 -21.84 -9.63
CA VAL A 219 2.72 -20.90 -10.62
C VAL A 219 4.17 -20.54 -10.27
N LEU A 220 4.42 -20.06 -9.05
CA LEU A 220 5.73 -19.58 -8.64
C LEU A 220 6.74 -20.73 -8.50
N GLY A 221 6.35 -21.82 -7.84
CA GLY A 221 7.23 -22.97 -7.58
C GLY A 221 7.89 -23.51 -8.85
N PRO A 222 7.11 -23.94 -9.87
CA PRO A 222 7.66 -24.42 -11.14
C PRO A 222 8.47 -23.35 -11.89
N ALA A 223 8.06 -22.08 -11.85
CA ALA A 223 8.81 -21.00 -12.49
C ALA A 223 10.19 -20.76 -11.84
N ILE A 224 10.28 -20.91 -10.52
CA ILE A 224 11.52 -20.81 -9.75
C ILE A 224 12.42 -22.03 -10.02
N ILE A 225 11.87 -23.24 -9.95
CA ILE A 225 12.62 -24.49 -10.17
C ILE A 225 13.20 -24.53 -11.60
N THR A 226 12.43 -24.11 -12.60
CA THR A 226 12.90 -24.04 -14.01
C THR A 226 13.81 -22.84 -14.28
N GLY A 227 14.05 -21.97 -13.28
CA GLY A 227 14.90 -20.79 -13.41
C GLY A 227 14.34 -19.66 -14.26
N ARG A 228 13.03 -19.70 -14.59
CA ARG A 228 12.32 -18.60 -15.26
C ARG A 228 12.20 -17.38 -14.35
N ILE A 229 12.00 -17.63 -13.06
CA ILE A 229 12.04 -16.62 -11.99
C ILE A 229 13.19 -16.98 -11.04
N LYS A 230 13.89 -15.95 -10.56
CA LYS A 230 14.92 -16.08 -9.52
C LYS A 230 14.39 -15.48 -8.22
N VAL A 231 14.83 -16.01 -7.08
CA VAL A 231 14.49 -15.45 -5.78
C VAL A 231 15.77 -14.97 -5.13
N LEU A 232 15.79 -13.68 -4.79
CA LEU A 232 16.82 -13.06 -3.95
C LEU A 232 16.18 -12.77 -2.59
N ALA A 233 16.45 -13.63 -1.62
CA ALA A 233 16.03 -13.45 -0.23
C ALA A 233 17.09 -12.62 0.50
N VAL A 234 16.68 -11.50 1.08
CA VAL A 234 17.55 -10.53 1.72
C VAL A 234 17.18 -10.41 3.19
N TYR A 235 18.13 -10.76 4.04
CA TYR A 235 18.06 -10.46 5.45
C TYR A 235 18.71 -9.09 5.72
N PRO A 236 17.96 -8.06 6.14
CA PRO A 236 18.51 -6.73 6.37
C PRO A 236 19.10 -6.54 7.78
N GLY A 237 19.04 -7.54 8.66
CA GLY A 237 19.66 -7.48 9.99
C GLY A 237 21.16 -7.77 9.97
N ASP A 238 21.77 -7.71 11.15
CA ASP A 238 23.22 -7.85 11.38
C ASP A 238 23.61 -9.12 12.16
N ASP A 239 22.64 -9.90 12.64
CA ASP A 239 22.89 -11.18 13.31
C ASP A 239 23.19 -12.30 12.30
N ARG A 240 24.49 -12.47 12.03
CA ARG A 240 24.97 -13.52 11.13
C ARG A 240 24.65 -14.93 11.63
N GLY A 241 24.69 -15.18 12.93
CA GLY A 241 24.46 -16.51 13.48
C GLY A 241 23.02 -16.94 13.25
N LEU A 242 22.08 -16.07 13.60
CA LEU A 242 20.66 -16.26 13.35
C LEU A 242 20.35 -16.44 11.86
N TRP A 243 20.99 -15.64 11.00
CA TRP A 243 20.86 -15.77 9.56
C TRP A 243 21.34 -17.13 9.04
N GLU A 244 22.51 -17.59 9.47
CA GLU A 244 23.11 -18.87 9.06
C GLU A 244 22.27 -20.07 9.51
N GLU A 245 21.69 -20.01 10.71
CA GLU A 245 20.78 -21.04 11.24
C GLU A 245 19.50 -21.21 10.41
N HIS A 246 19.02 -20.12 9.78
CA HIS A 246 17.81 -20.14 8.96
C HIS A 246 18.05 -20.60 7.51
N LEU A 247 19.28 -20.52 6.99
CA LEU A 247 19.61 -20.91 5.61
C LEU A 247 19.10 -22.30 5.17
N PRO A 248 19.11 -23.35 6.01
CA PRO A 248 18.58 -24.67 5.64
C PRO A 248 17.08 -24.68 5.33
N GLU A 249 16.32 -23.65 5.73
CA GLU A 249 14.89 -23.53 5.40
C GLU A 249 14.66 -23.10 3.94
N PHE A 250 15.66 -22.51 3.28
CA PHE A 250 15.55 -22.11 1.88
C PHE A 250 15.85 -23.25 0.90
N PRO A 251 15.09 -23.37 -0.21
CA PRO A 251 15.46 -24.26 -1.29
C PRO A 251 16.77 -23.82 -1.96
N SER A 252 17.55 -24.77 -2.46
CA SER A 252 18.80 -24.50 -3.19
C SER A 252 18.62 -23.62 -4.45
N SER A 253 17.39 -23.50 -4.97
CA SER A 253 17.05 -22.61 -6.08
C SER A 253 17.03 -21.12 -5.71
N TRP A 254 17.03 -20.78 -4.42
CA TRP A 254 17.00 -19.40 -3.93
C TRP A 254 18.41 -18.91 -3.63
N THR A 255 18.63 -17.61 -3.76
CA THR A 255 19.85 -16.94 -3.30
C THR A 255 19.51 -16.13 -2.07
N ALA A 256 20.05 -16.54 -0.92
CA ALA A 256 19.89 -15.82 0.34
C ALA A 256 21.14 -14.99 0.64
N VAL A 257 20.97 -13.72 0.99
CA VAL A 257 22.05 -12.80 1.34
C VAL A 257 21.73 -12.03 2.62
N MET A 258 22.77 -11.71 3.40
CA MET A 258 22.68 -10.78 4.52
C MET A 258 23.16 -9.40 4.08
N SER A 259 22.34 -8.36 4.25
CA SER A 259 22.63 -7.00 3.80
C SER A 259 22.21 -5.97 4.86
N PRO A 260 22.99 -5.80 5.94
CA PRO A 260 22.70 -4.81 6.98
C PRO A 260 22.73 -3.36 6.45
N ASP A 261 23.42 -3.15 5.33
CA ASP A 261 23.53 -1.86 4.65
C ASP A 261 22.18 -1.35 4.10
N VAL A 262 21.14 -2.19 4.01
CA VAL A 262 19.80 -1.78 3.53
C VAL A 262 19.24 -0.65 4.38
N TYR A 263 19.34 -0.76 5.70
CA TYR A 263 18.80 0.25 6.63
C TYR A 263 19.62 1.54 6.63
N SER A 264 20.92 1.49 6.35
CA SER A 264 21.79 2.68 6.34
C SER A 264 21.75 3.42 5.00
N ARG A 265 21.70 2.69 3.87
CA ARG A 265 21.63 3.28 2.52
C ARG A 265 20.25 3.87 2.24
N LEU A 266 19.20 3.33 2.85
CA LEU A 266 17.81 3.72 2.64
C LEU A 266 17.37 3.60 1.18
N ASP A 267 18.06 2.82 0.34
CA ASP A 267 17.65 2.59 -1.05
C ASP A 267 16.34 1.82 -1.14
N TYR A 268 16.04 1.01 -0.12
CA TYR A 268 14.75 0.37 0.12
C TYR A 268 14.23 0.80 1.49
N VAL A 269 12.93 1.12 1.58
CA VAL A 269 12.26 1.45 2.83
C VAL A 269 11.43 0.25 3.26
N VAL A 270 12.07 -0.67 3.99
CA VAL A 270 11.45 -1.89 4.51
C VAL A 270 10.83 -1.58 5.87
N ARG A 271 9.49 -1.41 5.91
CA ARG A 271 8.76 -1.05 7.13
C ARG A 271 8.34 -2.26 7.96
N ALA A 272 8.17 -3.40 7.30
CA ALA A 272 7.80 -4.66 7.90
C ALA A 272 8.41 -5.80 7.08
N THR A 273 8.53 -6.98 7.67
CA THR A 273 8.89 -8.21 6.97
C THR A 273 7.74 -9.22 7.10
N PRO A 274 7.42 -9.99 6.05
CA PRO A 274 8.08 -9.99 4.75
C PRO A 274 7.62 -8.82 3.85
N THR A 275 8.53 -8.33 3.00
CA THR A 275 8.20 -7.40 1.91
C THR A 275 8.68 -7.99 0.58
N LEU A 276 7.81 -8.00 -0.42
CA LEU A 276 8.11 -8.58 -1.73
C LEU A 276 8.09 -7.54 -2.85
N TYR A 277 9.02 -7.68 -3.78
CA TYR A 277 9.02 -6.97 -5.07
C TYR A 277 9.10 -7.97 -6.21
N LEU A 278 8.52 -7.60 -7.36
CA LEU A 278 8.74 -8.28 -8.64
C LEU A 278 9.55 -7.37 -9.55
N ILE A 279 10.71 -7.83 -9.98
CA ILE A 279 11.61 -7.10 -10.87
C ILE A 279 11.66 -7.84 -12.21
N ASP A 280 11.52 -7.10 -13.31
CA ASP A 280 11.60 -7.68 -14.65
C ASP A 280 13.03 -7.91 -15.13
N ARG A 281 13.16 -8.44 -16.35
CA ARG A 281 14.46 -8.78 -16.96
C ARG A 281 15.35 -7.56 -17.24
N SER A 282 14.78 -6.38 -17.38
CA SER A 282 15.51 -5.10 -17.52
C SER A 282 15.93 -4.51 -16.18
N GLY A 283 15.47 -5.05 -15.05
CA GLY A 283 15.69 -4.47 -13.73
C GLY A 283 14.64 -3.44 -13.33
N THR A 284 13.50 -3.39 -14.03
CA THR A 284 12.38 -2.49 -13.71
C THR A 284 11.47 -3.13 -12.67
N VAL A 285 11.03 -2.34 -11.69
CA VAL A 285 10.05 -2.77 -10.69
C VAL A 285 8.68 -2.92 -11.37
N LEU A 286 8.12 -4.12 -11.33
CA LEU A 286 6.74 -4.40 -11.76
C LEU A 286 5.76 -4.28 -10.61
N LEU A 287 6.12 -4.83 -9.45
CA LEU A 287 5.33 -4.82 -8.23
C LEU A 287 6.21 -4.45 -7.05
N LYS A 288 5.67 -3.65 -6.14
CA LYS A 288 6.35 -3.16 -4.93
C LYS A 288 5.47 -3.43 -3.72
N ASP A 289 6.06 -4.04 -2.69
CA ASP A 289 5.45 -4.25 -1.38
C ASP A 289 4.04 -4.87 -1.48
N VAL A 290 4.01 -6.03 -2.13
CA VAL A 290 2.80 -6.83 -2.40
C VAL A 290 2.85 -8.18 -1.68
N SER A 291 1.72 -8.86 -1.55
CA SER A 291 1.68 -10.23 -1.03
C SER A 291 2.13 -11.26 -2.07
N ALA A 292 2.44 -12.48 -1.64
CA ALA A 292 2.81 -13.57 -2.55
C ALA A 292 1.64 -14.01 -3.46
N GLU A 293 0.40 -13.88 -2.98
CA GLU A 293 -0.82 -14.11 -3.76
C GLU A 293 -0.94 -13.09 -4.90
N THR A 294 -0.64 -11.82 -4.61
CA THR A 294 -0.64 -10.75 -5.63
C THR A 294 0.44 -10.97 -6.68
N LEU A 295 1.65 -11.39 -6.26
CA LEU A 295 2.71 -11.79 -7.19
C LEU A 295 2.24 -12.92 -8.12
N GLU A 296 1.66 -13.97 -7.54
CA GLU A 296 1.16 -15.11 -8.31
C GLU A 296 0.06 -14.71 -9.28
N ALA A 297 -0.90 -13.89 -8.84
CA ALA A 297 -2.00 -13.41 -9.68
C ALA A 297 -1.50 -12.61 -10.89
N TYR A 298 -0.45 -11.80 -10.71
CA TYR A 298 0.16 -11.03 -11.80
C TYR A 298 0.88 -11.91 -12.85
N LEU A 299 1.38 -13.08 -12.44
CA LEU A 299 2.19 -13.98 -13.28
C LEU A 299 1.36 -15.08 -13.98
N ARG A 300 0.05 -15.15 -13.69
CA ARG A 300 -0.90 -16.05 -14.36
C ARG A 300 -1.31 -15.50 -15.71
#